data_AF-D5SU23-F1
#
_entry.id   AF-D5SU23-F1
#
_cell.length_a   1.000
_cell.length_b   1.000
_cell.length_c   1.000
_cell.angle_alpha   90.00
_cell.angle_beta   90.00
_cell.angle_gamma   90.00
#
_symmetry.space_group_name_H-M   'P 1'
#
loop_
_entity.id
_entity.type
_entity.pdbx_description
1 polymer ?
#
loop_
_entity_poly.entity_id
_entity_poly.type
_entity_poly.pdbx_seq_one_letter_code
_entity_poly.pdbx_strand_id
1 'polypeptide(L)'
;MEQVVKFLDSLCEKLFTVHFVLSVHVENSDINVTHIKSFLTTASSRDMAFERARASVESLNDSYRNREGCVVVVNCEGVHDVEEVPLMEVDGYLDVANFQFSGMTSVEDLVSDGIRKDLPVLN
;
A
#
# COMPACT_ATOMS: atom_id res chain seq x y z
N MET A 1 25.57 27.45 4.39
CA MET A 1 24.65 26.92 5.42
C MET A 1 23.45 26.23 4.77
N GLU A 2 22.71 26.88 3.85
CA GLU A 2 21.58 26.25 3.13
C GLU A 2 21.93 24.95 2.38
N GLN A 3 23.10 24.86 1.72
CA GLN A 3 23.51 23.64 1.03
C GLN A 3 23.82 22.46 1.98
N VAL A 4 24.25 22.75 3.21
CA VAL A 4 24.53 21.72 4.22
C VAL A 4 23.22 21.22 4.83
N VAL A 5 22.25 22.11 5.06
CA VAL A 5 20.91 21.73 5.52
C VAL A 5 20.18 20.90 4.47
N LYS A 6 20.21 21.30 3.18
CA LYS A 6 19.65 20.47 2.08
C LYS A 6 20.32 19.11 1.95
N PHE A 7 21.63 19.03 2.17
CA PHE A 7 22.37 17.77 2.16
C PHE A 7 21.98 16.87 3.35
N LEU A 8 21.86 17.44 4.55
CA LEU A 8 21.41 16.70 5.73
C LEU A 8 19.95 16.24 5.60
N ASP A 9 19.05 17.09 5.08
CA ASP A 9 17.67 16.71 4.78
C ASP A 9 17.60 15.59 3.72
N SER A 10 18.56 15.55 2.78
CA SER A 10 18.66 14.45 1.80
C SER A 10 19.23 13.14 2.36
N LEU A 11 19.84 13.20 3.55
CA LEU A 11 20.40 12.03 4.26
C LEU A 11 19.43 11.42 5.26
N CYS A 12 18.42 12.17 5.71
CA CYS A 12 17.40 11.66 6.61
C CYS A 12 16.38 10.81 5.84
N GLU A 13 16.14 9.58 6.29
CA GLU A 13 15.04 8.80 5.75
C GLU A 13 13.70 9.47 6.11
N LYS A 14 12.87 9.72 5.10
CA LYS A 14 11.50 10.21 5.22
C LYS A 14 10.56 9.03 5.44
N LEU A 15 9.40 9.29 6.03
CA LEU A 15 8.35 8.30 6.23
C LEU A 15 7.40 8.30 5.02
N PHE A 16 7.09 7.12 4.49
CA PHE A 16 6.16 6.91 3.40
C PHE A 16 5.09 5.89 3.79
N THR A 17 3.86 6.14 3.35
CA THR A 17 2.79 5.14 3.34
C THR A 17 2.80 4.45 1.98
N VAL A 18 2.82 3.13 1.99
CA VAL A 18 2.76 2.28 0.80
C VAL A 18 1.44 1.53 0.82
N HIS A 19 0.66 1.69 -0.24
CA HIS A 19 -0.60 1.02 -0.45
C HIS A 19 -0.38 -0.19 -1.36
N PHE A 20 -0.79 -1.38 -0.92
CA PHE A 20 -0.72 -2.62 -1.69
C PHE A 20 -2.11 -3.07 -2.08
N VAL A 21 -2.25 -3.56 -3.31
CA VAL A 21 -3.46 -4.25 -3.77
C VAL A 21 -3.32 -5.71 -3.41
N LEU A 22 -4.32 -6.23 -2.71
CA LEU A 22 -4.37 -7.61 -2.28
C LEU A 22 -5.67 -8.26 -2.81
N SER A 23 -5.59 -9.50 -3.26
CA SER A 23 -6.75 -10.33 -3.62
C SER A 23 -6.94 -11.41 -2.56
N VAL A 24 -8.18 -11.63 -2.14
CA VAL A 24 -8.56 -12.61 -1.12
C VAL A 24 -9.54 -13.59 -1.71
N HIS A 25 -9.14 -14.85 -1.70
CA HIS A 25 -9.94 -15.96 -2.13
C HIS A 25 -10.15 -16.94 -0.99
N VAL A 26 -11.39 -17.41 -0.83
CA VAL A 26 -11.73 -18.46 0.14
C VAL A 26 -12.00 -19.74 -0.63
N GLU A 27 -11.38 -20.83 -0.19
CA GLU A 27 -11.59 -22.18 -0.72
C GLU A 27 -13.08 -22.50 -0.79
N ASN A 28 -13.52 -23.03 -1.94
CA ASN A 28 -14.93 -23.34 -2.25
C ASN A 28 -15.87 -22.13 -2.38
N SER A 29 -15.34 -20.91 -2.52
CA SER A 29 -16.12 -19.71 -2.82
C SER A 29 -15.75 -19.15 -4.19
N ASP A 30 -16.75 -18.83 -5.02
CA ASP A 30 -16.51 -18.15 -6.31
C ASP A 30 -16.22 -16.64 -6.13
N ILE A 31 -16.32 -16.14 -4.91
CA ILE A 31 -16.11 -14.73 -4.58
C ILE A 31 -14.62 -14.48 -4.37
N ASN A 32 -14.06 -13.57 -5.17
CA ASN A 32 -12.76 -12.95 -4.93
C ASN A 32 -12.97 -11.51 -4.46
N VAL A 33 -12.29 -11.13 -3.38
CA VAL A 33 -12.38 -9.77 -2.81
C VAL A 33 -11.05 -9.06 -3.02
N THR A 34 -11.10 -7.85 -3.58
CA THR A 34 -9.92 -6.99 -3.68
C THR A 34 -9.90 -5.97 -2.56
N HIS A 35 -8.78 -5.83 -1.87
CA HIS A 35 -8.59 -4.89 -0.78
C HIS A 35 -7.26 -4.14 -0.91
N ILE A 36 -7.22 -2.90 -0.43
CA ILE A 36 -5.98 -2.15 -0.30
C ILE A 36 -5.53 -2.19 1.16
N LYS A 37 -4.30 -2.65 1.37
CA LYS A 37 -3.65 -2.64 2.68
C LYS A 37 -2.44 -1.73 2.65
N SER A 38 -2.27 -0.99 3.74
CA SER A 38 -1.31 0.10 3.80
C SER A 38 -0.23 -0.20 4.84
N PHE A 39 1.02 0.08 4.50
CA PHE A 39 2.19 -0.14 5.34
C PHE A 39 3.05 1.11 5.40
N LEU A 40 3.82 1.24 6.48
CA LEU A 40 4.79 2.32 6.61
C LEU A 40 6.18 1.82 6.23
N THR A 41 6.90 2.64 5.51
CA THR A 41 8.31 2.42 5.20
C THR A 41 9.08 3.72 5.33
N THR A 42 10.35 3.63 5.68
CA THR A 42 11.26 4.78 5.59
C THR A 42 12.03 4.69 4.27
N ALA A 43 12.32 5.82 3.64
CA ALA A 43 13.18 5.89 2.45
C ALA A 43 13.70 7.32 2.22
N SER A 44 14.73 7.50 1.40
CA SER A 44 15.20 8.85 1.04
C SER A 44 14.37 9.52 -0.06
N SER A 45 13.58 8.76 -0.82
CA SER A 45 12.69 9.26 -1.87
C SER A 45 11.48 8.34 -2.09
N ARG A 46 10.44 8.86 -2.74
CA ARG A 46 9.26 8.09 -3.15
C ARG A 46 9.63 6.90 -4.04
N ASP A 47 10.53 7.11 -5.00
CA ASP A 47 10.99 6.05 -5.91
C ASP A 47 11.69 4.93 -5.14
N MET A 48 12.51 5.27 -4.14
CA MET A 48 13.14 4.27 -3.29
C MET A 48 12.14 3.52 -2.41
N ALA A 49 11.14 4.22 -1.86
CA ALA A 49 10.04 3.58 -1.13
C ALA A 49 9.24 2.63 -2.05
N PHE A 50 8.98 3.03 -3.29
CA PHE A 50 8.32 2.20 -4.29
C PHE A 50 9.13 0.96 -4.66
N GLU A 51 10.43 1.08 -4.92
CA GLU A 51 11.29 -0.08 -5.20
C GLU A 51 11.37 -1.05 -4.01
N ARG A 52 11.49 -0.54 -2.78
CA ARG A 52 11.43 -1.35 -1.55
C ARG A 52 10.08 -2.08 -1.43
N ALA A 53 8.98 -1.38 -1.71
CA ALA A 53 7.65 -1.94 -1.71
C ALA A 53 7.48 -3.05 -2.75
N ARG A 54 7.94 -2.80 -3.98
CA ARG A 54 7.87 -3.76 -5.09
C ARG A 54 8.64 -5.04 -4.76
N ALA A 55 9.82 -4.93 -4.14
CA ALA A 55 10.60 -6.07 -3.69
C ALA A 55 9.92 -6.88 -2.56
N SER A 56 8.95 -6.30 -1.87
CA SER A 56 8.25 -6.92 -0.75
C SER A 56 6.94 -7.62 -1.17
N VAL A 57 6.46 -7.43 -2.41
CA VAL A 57 5.15 -7.94 -2.89
C VAL A 57 4.98 -9.43 -2.61
N GLU A 58 5.91 -10.27 -3.05
CA GLU A 58 5.80 -11.72 -2.87
C GLU A 58 5.79 -12.15 -1.40
N SER A 59 6.48 -11.40 -0.53
CA SER A 59 6.53 -11.70 0.91
C SER A 59 5.24 -11.38 1.66
N LEU A 60 4.32 -10.65 1.03
CA LEU A 60 3.02 -10.29 1.59
C LEU A 60 1.92 -11.29 1.22
N ASN A 61 2.23 -12.30 0.41
CA ASN A 61 1.34 -13.42 0.15
C ASN A 61 1.19 -14.26 1.43
N ASP A 62 -0.04 -14.65 1.76
CA ASP A 62 -0.32 -15.41 2.98
C ASP A 62 -1.45 -16.42 2.74
N SER A 63 -1.50 -17.45 3.58
CA SER A 63 -2.61 -18.40 3.63
C SER A 63 -2.90 -18.85 5.05
N TYR A 64 -4.17 -18.89 5.41
CA TYR A 64 -4.61 -19.32 6.73
C TYR A 64 -5.93 -20.07 6.66
N ARG A 65 -6.34 -20.74 7.75
CA ARG A 65 -7.68 -21.33 7.85
C ARG A 65 -8.62 -20.40 8.60
N ASN A 66 -9.79 -20.13 8.04
CA ASN A 66 -10.82 -19.37 8.72
C ASN A 66 -11.52 -20.22 9.81
N ARG A 67 -12.48 -19.61 10.53
CA ARG A 67 -13.23 -20.28 11.61
C ARG A 67 -14.07 -21.48 11.13
N GLU A 68 -14.40 -21.53 9.85
CA GLU A 68 -15.18 -22.59 9.21
C GLU A 68 -14.28 -23.73 8.71
N GLY A 69 -12.96 -23.58 8.84
CA GLY A 69 -11.97 -24.55 8.40
C GLY A 69 -11.54 -24.39 6.93
N CYS A 70 -12.15 -23.47 6.18
CA CYS A 70 -11.80 -23.19 4.79
C CYS A 70 -10.43 -22.49 4.71
N VAL A 71 -9.65 -22.83 3.69
CA VAL A 71 -8.40 -22.13 3.39
C VAL A 71 -8.72 -20.76 2.80
N VAL A 72 -8.13 -19.70 3.37
CA VAL A 72 -8.13 -18.35 2.81
C VAL A 72 -6.75 -18.10 2.24
N VAL A 73 -6.70 -17.68 0.99
CA VAL A 73 -5.47 -17.30 0.29
C VAL A 73 -5.52 -15.80 0.05
N VAL A 74 -4.47 -15.10 0.46
CA VAL A 74 -4.27 -13.68 0.25
C VAL A 74 -3.07 -13.52 -0.68
N ASN A 75 -3.29 -12.99 -1.87
CA ASN A 75 -2.21 -12.68 -2.80
C ASN A 75 -2.03 -11.17 -2.88
N CYS A 76 -0.79 -10.71 -2.74
CA CYS A 76 -0.40 -9.35 -3.04
C CYS A 76 -0.15 -9.20 -4.52
N GLU A 77 -1.03 -8.44 -5.17
CA GLU A 77 -1.03 -8.26 -6.61
C GLU A 77 -0.06 -7.15 -7.05
N GLY A 78 0.28 -6.24 -6.15
CA GLY A 78 1.25 -5.19 -6.42
C GLY A 78 1.10 -3.96 -5.53
N VAL A 79 1.84 -2.91 -5.91
CA VAL A 79 1.78 -1.60 -5.25
C VAL A 79 0.71 -0.76 -5.96
N HIS A 80 -0.23 -0.24 -5.18
CA HIS A 80 -1.24 0.71 -5.62
C HIS A 80 -0.66 2.12 -5.73
N ASP A 81 -0.09 2.62 -4.63
CA ASP A 81 0.46 3.96 -4.51
C ASP A 81 1.47 4.06 -3.35
N VAL A 82 2.30 5.11 -3.37
CA VAL A 82 3.24 5.49 -2.32
C VAL A 82 3.11 6.98 -2.05
N GLU A 83 2.78 7.33 -0.81
CA GLU A 83 2.56 8.71 -0.38
C GLU A 83 3.60 9.10 0.68
N GLU A 84 4.23 10.27 0.55
CA GLU A 84 5.10 10.80 1.61
C GLU A 84 4.22 11.24 2.78
N VAL A 85 4.52 10.75 3.98
CA VAL A 85 3.83 11.17 5.20
C VAL A 85 4.43 12.51 5.60
N PRO A 86 3.67 13.63 5.52
CA PRO A 86 4.16 14.89 6.02
C PRO A 86 4.44 14.75 7.51
N LEU A 87 5.57 15.30 7.96
CA LEU A 87 5.87 15.43 9.39
C LEU A 87 4.78 16.29 10.03
N MET A 88 3.72 15.68 10.57
CA MET A 88 2.68 16.40 11.30
C MET A 88 3.17 16.64 12.73
N GLU A 89 3.27 17.92 13.12
CA GLU A 89 3.60 18.33 14.49
C GLU A 89 2.43 18.20 15.48
N VAL A 90 1.30 17.60 15.10
CA VAL A 90 0.06 17.70 15.89
C VAL A 90 -0.48 16.33 16.27
N ASP A 91 -0.45 16.05 17.58
CA ASP A 91 -1.15 14.98 18.30
C ASP A 91 -1.13 13.58 17.67
N GLY A 92 0.07 13.04 17.48
CA GLY A 92 0.41 11.63 17.81
C GLY A 92 -0.28 10.48 17.08
N TYR A 93 -1.18 10.71 16.12
CA TYR A 93 -1.87 9.66 15.39
C TYR A 93 -1.61 9.76 13.89
N LEU A 94 -1.13 8.66 13.31
CA LEU A 94 -1.03 8.48 11.86
C LEU A 94 -2.15 7.55 11.40
N ASP A 95 -3.14 8.10 10.68
CA ASP A 95 -4.19 7.29 10.09
C ASP A 95 -3.70 6.69 8.78
N VAL A 96 -3.59 5.36 8.77
CA VAL A 96 -3.19 4.61 7.59
C VAL A 96 -4.47 3.98 7.04
N ALA A 97 -5.03 4.60 6.00
CA ALA A 97 -6.33 4.23 5.47
C ALA A 97 -6.36 2.80 4.91
N ASN A 98 -7.44 2.07 5.19
CA ASN A 98 -7.77 0.80 4.54
C ASN A 98 -8.99 1.02 3.64
N PHE A 99 -8.87 0.71 2.35
CA PHE A 99 -9.96 0.85 1.39
C PHE A 99 -10.38 -0.53 0.89
N GLN A 100 -11.68 -0.81 0.93
CA GLN A 100 -12.28 -2.05 0.43
C GLN A 100 -13.17 -1.72 -0.78
N PHE A 101 -12.95 -2.40 -1.90
CA PHE A 101 -13.69 -2.16 -3.14
C PHE A 101 -14.71 -3.27 -3.38
N SER A 102 -15.88 -2.89 -3.88
CA SER A 102 -16.92 -3.84 -4.30
C SER A 102 -17.01 -3.87 -5.83
N GLY A 103 -16.67 -5.03 -6.40
CA GLY A 103 -17.20 -5.59 -7.65
C GLY A 103 -16.88 -4.96 -9.00
N MET A 104 -16.50 -3.67 -9.09
CA MET A 104 -16.31 -2.99 -10.38
C MET A 104 -14.86 -2.57 -10.70
N THR A 105 -13.99 -2.51 -9.70
CA THR A 105 -12.58 -2.12 -9.91
C THR A 105 -11.72 -3.36 -10.06
N SER A 106 -11.05 -3.52 -11.21
CA SER A 106 -10.17 -4.65 -11.44
C SER A 106 -8.84 -4.49 -10.68
N VAL A 107 -8.14 -5.59 -10.40
CA VAL A 107 -6.79 -5.55 -9.85
C VAL A 107 -5.85 -4.75 -10.76
N GLU A 108 -5.96 -4.94 -12.07
CA GLU A 108 -5.20 -4.20 -13.09
C GLU A 108 -5.49 -2.69 -13.05
N ASP A 109 -6.69 -2.27 -12.65
CA ASP A 109 -7.01 -0.86 -12.47
C ASP A 109 -6.40 -0.27 -11.21
N LEU A 110 -6.23 -1.08 -10.16
CA LEU A 110 -5.71 -0.63 -8.88
C LEU A 110 -4.19 -0.70 -8.82
N VAL A 111 -3.54 -1.64 -9.50
CA VAL A 111 -2.08 -1.68 -9.57
C VAL A 111 -1.64 -0.65 -10.60
N SER A 112 -0.99 0.43 -10.15
CA SER A 112 -0.75 1.61 -11.01
C SER A 112 0.73 1.85 -11.33
N ASP A 113 0.95 2.33 -12.56
CA ASP A 113 2.12 3.12 -13.01
C ASP A 113 2.07 4.59 -12.48
N GLY A 114 1.37 4.86 -11.37
CA GLY A 114 1.40 6.16 -10.66
C GLY A 114 0.16 7.06 -10.75
N ILE A 115 -1.04 6.55 -11.07
CA ILE A 115 -2.31 7.32 -11.02
C ILE A 115 -3.34 6.58 -10.17
N ARG A 116 -3.79 7.19 -9.05
CA ARG A 116 -4.86 6.74 -8.16
C ARG A 116 -6.19 6.60 -8.94
N LYS A 117 -6.63 5.37 -9.23
CA LYS A 117 -7.95 5.08 -9.85
C LYS A 117 -9.03 4.70 -8.83
N ASP A 118 -8.66 4.65 -7.57
CA ASP A 118 -9.46 4.21 -6.43
C ASP A 118 -10.28 5.35 -5.78
N LEU A 119 -9.88 6.60 -6.00
CA LEU A 119 -10.59 7.78 -5.50
C LEU A 119 -11.61 8.31 -6.50
N PRO A 120 -12.76 8.84 -6.04
CA PRO A 120 -13.61 9.66 -6.89
C PRO A 120 -12.81 10.85 -7.41
N VAL A 121 -12.89 11.13 -8.71
CA VAL A 121 -12.37 12.37 -9.29
C VAL A 121 -13.16 13.52 -8.66
N LEU A 122 -12.53 14.26 -7.74
CA LEU A 122 -13.08 15.51 -7.25
C LEU A 122 -13.03 16.51 -8.40
N ASN A 123 -14.17 16.70 -9.07
CA ASN A 123 -14.40 17.79 -10.03
C ASN A 123 -14.49 19.13 -9.31
#